data_AF-A0A3B9ANI7-F1
#
_entry.id   AF-A0A3B9ANI7-F1
#
_cell.length_a   1.000
_cell.length_b   1.000
_cell.length_c   1.000
_cell.angle_alpha   90.00
_cell.angle_beta   90.00
_cell.angle_gamma   90.00
#
_symmetry.space_group_name_H-M   'P 1'
#
loop_
_entity.id
_entity.type
_entity.pdbx_description
1 polymer ?
#
loop_
_entity_poly.entity_id
_entity_poly.type
_entity_poly.pdbx_seq_one_letter_code
_entity_poly.pdbx_strand_id
1 'polypeptide(L)'
;MTRIKTLPLNQISVLIIILSVITGLASTSMHPAANPDCEATEVLKRDSVKSVKAFLEAYQVLMSPRCVNCHPAGDVPLQGEDSHVHAMKPQRGKDGKGINAMKCTNCHREANTPGPNTPPGALNWHMPPADMKMVFQG
;
A
#
# COMPACT_ATOMS: atom_id res chain seq x y z
N MET A 1 63.60 -41.16 -17.71
CA MET A 1 62.76 -42.38 -17.72
C MET A 1 61.70 -42.26 -16.63
N THR A 2 60.54 -41.68 -16.96
CA THR A 2 59.47 -41.39 -15.98
C THR A 2 58.44 -42.52 -16.07
N ARG A 3 58.40 -43.36 -15.02
CA ARG A 3 57.53 -44.53 -14.93
C ARG A 3 56.09 -44.08 -14.70
N ILE A 4 55.25 -44.18 -15.73
CA ILE A 4 53.82 -43.89 -15.64
C ILE A 4 53.20 -44.94 -14.71
N LYS A 5 52.81 -44.54 -13.50
CA LYS A 5 52.08 -45.41 -12.55
C LYS A 5 50.64 -45.49 -13.04
N THR A 6 50.23 -46.65 -13.55
CA THR A 6 48.84 -46.94 -13.90
C THR A 6 48.01 -47.06 -12.61
N LEU A 7 46.93 -46.31 -12.51
CA LEU A 7 46.01 -46.36 -11.36
C LEU A 7 45.14 -47.63 -11.46
N PRO A 8 44.90 -48.34 -10.34
CA PRO A 8 44.07 -49.55 -10.35
C PRO A 8 42.60 -49.22 -10.63
N LEU A 9 41.87 -50.15 -11.24
CA LEU A 9 40.53 -49.93 -11.80
C LEU A 9 39.53 -49.31 -10.79
N ASN A 10 39.62 -49.69 -9.51
CA ASN A 10 38.77 -49.14 -8.45
C ASN A 10 39.07 -47.65 -8.14
N GLN A 11 40.32 -47.21 -8.28
CA GLN A 11 40.70 -45.79 -8.13
C GLN A 11 40.16 -44.94 -9.28
N ILE A 12 40.10 -45.51 -10.50
CA ILE A 12 39.51 -44.85 -11.66
C ILE A 12 38.00 -44.68 -11.46
N SER A 13 37.31 -45.73 -10.98
CA SER A 13 35.87 -45.67 -10.68
C SER A 13 35.54 -44.61 -9.61
N VAL A 14 36.33 -44.53 -8.54
CA VAL A 14 36.15 -43.50 -7.50
C VAL A 14 36.39 -42.09 -8.04
N LEU A 15 37.41 -41.89 -8.89
CA LEU A 15 37.66 -40.60 -9.54
C LEU A 15 36.54 -40.19 -10.49
N ILE A 16 35.95 -41.12 -11.23
CA ILE A 16 34.80 -40.86 -12.12
C ILE A 16 33.57 -40.47 -11.30
N ILE A 17 33.31 -41.15 -10.18
CA ILE A 17 32.17 -40.82 -9.29
C ILE A 17 32.37 -39.46 -8.63
N ILE A 18 33.58 -39.14 -8.18
CA ILE A 18 33.88 -37.81 -7.62
C ILE A 18 33.70 -36.72 -8.68
N LEU A 19 34.18 -36.95 -9.92
CA LEU A 19 34.03 -36.00 -11.01
C LEU A 19 32.56 -35.80 -11.42
N SER A 20 31.74 -36.86 -11.42
CA SER A 20 30.31 -36.76 -11.74
C SER A 20 29.51 -36.06 -10.64
N VAL A 21 29.90 -36.20 -9.36
CA VAL A 21 29.31 -35.45 -8.26
C VAL A 21 29.69 -33.97 -8.35
N ILE A 22 30.94 -33.64 -8.69
CA ILE A 22 31.39 -32.24 -8.84
C ILE A 22 30.70 -31.54 -10.02
N THR A 23 30.52 -32.20 -11.16
CA THR A 23 29.75 -31.62 -12.28
C THR A 23 28.24 -31.54 -11.98
N GLY A 24 27.71 -32.46 -11.17
CA GLY A 24 26.33 -32.41 -10.69
C GLY A 24 26.05 -31.22 -9.76
N LEU A 25 26.99 -30.87 -8.86
CA LEU A 25 26.85 -29.71 -7.97
C LEU A 25 27.05 -28.36 -8.68
N ALA A 26 27.79 -28.31 -9.80
CA ALA A 26 27.98 -27.08 -10.57
C ALA A 26 26.78 -26.67 -11.44
N SER A 27 25.76 -27.54 -11.57
CA SER A 27 24.59 -27.31 -12.42
C SER A 27 23.40 -26.62 -11.71
N THR A 28 23.53 -26.28 -10.41
CA THR A 28 22.43 -25.71 -9.61
C THR A 28 22.56 -24.21 -9.31
N SER A 29 23.39 -23.48 -10.03
CA SER A 29 23.41 -22.01 -9.92
C SER A 29 23.73 -21.39 -11.27
N MET A 30 22.68 -20.84 -11.90
CA MET A 30 22.64 -19.77 -12.93
C MET A 30 21.43 -19.99 -13.87
N HIS A 31 20.23 -20.04 -13.30
CA HIS A 31 19.13 -19.35 -13.99
C HIS A 31 19.32 -17.87 -13.64
N PRO A 32 19.50 -16.96 -14.61
CA PRO A 32 19.08 -15.59 -14.35
C PRO A 32 17.62 -15.70 -13.94
N ALA A 33 17.25 -15.12 -12.81
CA ALA A 33 15.86 -14.85 -12.50
C ALA A 33 15.36 -13.85 -13.53
N ALA A 34 15.08 -14.32 -14.74
CA ALA A 34 14.15 -13.67 -15.63
C ALA A 34 12.82 -13.81 -14.90
N ASN A 35 12.45 -12.75 -14.17
CA ASN A 35 11.09 -12.58 -13.69
C ASN A 35 10.18 -12.76 -14.93
N PRO A 36 9.29 -13.77 -14.97
CA PRO A 36 8.36 -13.95 -16.09
C PRO A 36 7.39 -12.77 -16.24
N ASP A 37 7.38 -11.88 -15.25
CA ASP A 37 6.41 -10.81 -15.09
C ASP A 37 6.74 -9.55 -15.94
N CYS A 38 7.87 -9.55 -16.65
CA CYS A 38 8.21 -8.50 -17.61
C CYS A 38 8.04 -8.99 -19.05
N GLU A 39 7.02 -9.82 -19.29
CA GLU A 39 6.43 -9.92 -20.62
C GLU A 39 5.81 -8.55 -20.94
N ALA A 40 6.23 -7.98 -22.07
CA ALA A 40 5.80 -6.67 -22.51
C ALA A 40 4.28 -6.55 -22.35
N THR A 41 3.84 -5.64 -21.48
CA THR A 41 2.45 -5.26 -21.40
C THR A 41 2.03 -4.87 -22.82
N GLU A 42 1.26 -5.73 -23.49
CA GLU A 42 0.38 -5.37 -24.59
C GLU A 42 -0.11 -3.96 -24.26
N VAL A 43 0.30 -2.96 -25.05
CA VAL A 43 0.00 -1.56 -24.77
C VAL A 43 -1.51 -1.45 -24.83
N LEU A 44 -2.18 -1.63 -23.69
CA LEU A 44 -3.63 -1.62 -23.60
C LEU A 44 -4.07 -0.30 -24.21
N LYS A 45 -4.82 -0.38 -25.31
CA LYS A 45 -5.37 0.80 -25.98
C LYS A 45 -6.20 1.55 -24.94
N ARG A 46 -5.65 2.64 -24.42
CA ARG A 46 -6.28 3.43 -23.35
C ARG A 46 -7.53 4.10 -23.92
N ASP A 47 -8.69 3.58 -23.56
CA ASP A 47 -9.97 4.20 -23.86
C ASP A 47 -10.21 5.34 -22.88
N SER A 48 -9.82 6.54 -23.29
CA SER A 48 -9.94 7.76 -22.49
C SER A 48 -11.39 8.06 -22.09
N VAL A 49 -12.35 7.78 -22.97
CA VAL A 49 -13.78 8.03 -22.69
C VAL A 49 -14.28 7.09 -21.61
N LYS A 50 -13.94 5.80 -21.70
CA LYS A 50 -14.29 4.81 -20.67
C LYS A 50 -13.63 5.13 -19.33
N SER A 51 -12.36 5.51 -19.33
CA SER A 51 -11.63 5.89 -18.10
C SER A 51 -12.22 7.13 -17.43
N VAL A 52 -12.59 8.16 -18.20
CA VAL A 52 -13.24 9.36 -17.66
C VAL A 52 -14.58 9.02 -17.05
N LYS A 53 -15.40 8.20 -17.72
CA LYS A 53 -16.71 7.78 -17.18
C LYS A 53 -16.55 7.04 -15.84
N ALA A 54 -15.65 6.07 -15.76
CA ALA A 54 -15.39 5.34 -14.52
C ALA A 54 -14.87 6.25 -13.40
N PHE A 55 -14.02 7.24 -13.73
CA PHE A 55 -13.56 8.22 -12.76
C PHE A 55 -14.71 9.10 -12.24
N LEU A 56 -15.63 9.54 -13.11
CA LEU A 56 -16.77 10.35 -12.70
C LEU A 56 -17.72 9.62 -11.75
N GLU A 57 -17.88 8.30 -11.90
CA GLU A 57 -18.64 7.48 -10.95
C GLU A 57 -17.98 7.48 -9.56
N ALA A 58 -16.66 7.32 -9.48
CA ALA A 58 -15.92 7.42 -8.22
C ALA A 58 -15.94 8.86 -7.64
N TYR A 59 -15.84 9.87 -8.50
CA TYR A 59 -15.86 11.29 -8.13
C TYR A 59 -17.12 11.65 -7.33
N GLN A 60 -18.28 11.13 -7.71
CA GLN A 60 -19.54 11.37 -6.97
C GLN A 60 -19.46 10.91 -5.50
N VAL A 61 -18.78 9.78 -5.25
CA VAL A 61 -18.57 9.27 -3.88
C VAL A 61 -17.61 10.18 -3.12
N LEU A 62 -16.50 10.56 -3.74
CA LEU A 62 -15.48 11.42 -3.12
C LEU A 62 -16.02 12.81 -2.75
N MET A 63 -17.00 13.31 -3.49
CA MET A 63 -17.66 14.59 -3.24
C MET A 63 -18.82 14.50 -2.23
N SER A 64 -19.14 13.31 -1.72
CA SER A 64 -20.11 13.18 -0.63
C SER A 64 -19.63 13.92 0.62
N PRO A 65 -20.52 14.55 1.41
CA PRO A 65 -20.18 15.12 2.72
C PRO A 65 -19.49 14.11 3.64
N ARG A 66 -19.74 12.80 3.46
CA ARG A 66 -19.05 11.74 4.22
C ARG A 66 -17.54 11.72 3.99
N CYS A 67 -17.10 12.02 2.77
CA CYS A 67 -15.69 12.10 2.40
C CYS A 67 -15.17 13.52 2.62
N VAL A 68 -15.81 14.53 2.04
CA VAL A 68 -15.34 15.93 2.06
C VAL A 68 -15.23 16.49 3.49
N ASN A 69 -16.09 16.08 4.43
CA ASN A 69 -16.03 16.58 5.81
C ASN A 69 -14.75 16.17 6.54
N CYS A 70 -14.19 15.01 6.23
CA CYS A 70 -12.92 14.53 6.78
C CYS A 70 -11.71 14.89 5.90
N HIS A 71 -11.96 15.23 4.64
CA HIS A 71 -10.97 15.55 3.61
C HIS A 71 -11.05 17.02 3.11
N PRO A 72 -11.15 18.04 3.99
CA PRO A 72 -11.19 19.44 3.57
C PRO A 72 -9.80 19.93 3.16
N ALA A 73 -9.78 21.05 2.42
CA ALA A 73 -8.54 21.75 2.10
C ALA A 73 -7.87 22.35 3.34
N GLY A 74 -8.68 22.80 4.29
CA GLY A 74 -8.24 23.36 5.58
C GLY A 74 -7.84 22.29 6.61
N ASP A 75 -7.54 22.77 7.82
CA ASP A 75 -7.19 21.91 8.96
C ASP A 75 -8.35 21.69 9.94
N VAL A 76 -9.48 22.36 9.75
CA VAL A 76 -10.70 22.12 10.53
C VAL A 76 -11.61 21.21 9.72
N PRO A 77 -12.10 20.07 10.27
CA PRO A 77 -13.07 19.23 9.58
C PRO A 77 -14.37 20.00 9.35
N LEU A 78 -15.16 19.53 8.40
CA LEU A 78 -16.49 20.08 8.13
C LEU A 78 -17.55 19.18 8.77
N GLN A 79 -18.79 19.65 8.84
CA GLN A 79 -19.89 19.02 9.53
C GLN A 79 -21.18 19.21 8.72
N GLY A 80 -22.08 18.24 8.82
CA GLY A 80 -23.38 18.28 8.16
C GLY A 80 -23.34 17.92 6.68
N GLU A 81 -24.51 17.92 6.06
CA GLU A 81 -24.66 17.63 4.63
C GLU A 81 -24.29 18.85 3.76
N ASP A 82 -24.28 20.05 4.34
CA ASP A 82 -23.85 21.31 3.73
C ASP A 82 -22.34 21.58 3.89
N SER A 83 -21.60 20.69 4.57
CA SER A 83 -20.16 20.78 4.76
C SER A 83 -19.70 22.12 5.38
N HIS A 84 -20.46 22.64 6.35
CA HIS A 84 -20.04 23.83 7.09
C HIS A 84 -18.88 23.50 8.06
N VAL A 85 -18.12 24.50 8.49
CA VAL A 85 -17.01 24.29 9.41
C VAL A 85 -17.51 23.72 10.74
N HIS A 86 -16.88 22.63 11.20
CA HIS A 86 -17.24 22.00 12.47
C HIS A 86 -17.25 23.03 13.61
N ALA A 87 -18.36 23.15 14.33
CA ALA A 87 -18.60 24.33 15.18
C ALA A 87 -17.61 24.47 16.37
N MET A 88 -17.03 23.37 16.86
CA MET A 88 -16.01 23.39 17.92
C MET A 88 -14.61 23.75 17.41
N LYS A 89 -14.44 23.87 16.09
CA LYS A 89 -13.18 24.19 15.41
C LYS A 89 -11.97 23.32 15.85
N PRO A 90 -12.10 21.98 15.93
CA PRO A 90 -10.94 21.12 16.17
C PRO A 90 -9.96 21.26 14.99
N GLN A 91 -8.66 21.07 15.24
CA GLN A 91 -7.64 21.18 14.20
C GLN A 91 -6.99 19.82 13.96
N ARG A 92 -6.73 19.48 12.70
CA ARG A 92 -6.12 18.22 12.21
C ARG A 92 -4.92 17.77 13.05
N GLY A 93 -3.98 18.66 13.31
CA GLY A 93 -2.69 18.31 13.92
C GLY A 93 -1.78 17.55 12.96
N LYS A 94 -0.52 17.30 13.37
CA LYS A 94 0.51 16.69 12.50
C LYS A 94 0.12 15.30 12.00
N ASP A 95 -0.43 14.49 12.89
CA ASP A 95 -0.83 13.09 12.66
C ASP A 95 -2.32 12.93 12.34
N GLY A 96 -3.07 14.03 12.17
CA GLY A 96 -4.51 13.99 11.91
C GLY A 96 -5.39 13.70 13.14
N LYS A 97 -4.81 13.63 14.34
CA LYS A 97 -5.50 13.21 15.58
C LYS A 97 -5.87 14.35 16.53
N GLY A 98 -5.73 15.60 16.10
CA GLY A 98 -5.98 16.76 16.96
C GLY A 98 -4.69 17.42 17.48
N ILE A 99 -4.83 18.63 18.01
CA ILE A 99 -3.72 19.42 18.57
C ILE A 99 -3.75 19.44 20.10
N ASN A 100 -2.58 19.40 20.75
CA ASN A 100 -2.44 19.55 22.20
C ASN A 100 -3.44 18.68 22.98
N ALA A 101 -4.24 19.29 23.86
CA ALA A 101 -5.31 18.63 24.62
C ALA A 101 -6.62 18.45 23.83
N MET A 102 -6.78 19.10 22.67
CA MET A 102 -7.95 18.98 21.79
C MET A 102 -7.77 17.78 20.84
N LYS A 103 -7.80 16.57 21.40
CA LYS A 103 -7.71 15.32 20.63
C LYS A 103 -9.08 14.88 20.15
N CYS A 104 -9.16 14.39 18.92
CA CYS A 104 -10.43 13.95 18.31
C CYS A 104 -11.12 12.88 19.16
N THR A 105 -10.33 11.98 19.75
CA THR A 105 -10.77 10.86 20.59
C THR A 105 -11.34 11.27 21.95
N ASN A 106 -11.24 12.54 22.34
CA ASN A 106 -11.90 13.02 23.56
C ASN A 106 -13.42 13.07 23.40
N CYS A 107 -13.91 13.21 22.16
CA CYS A 107 -15.35 13.27 21.84
C CYS A 107 -15.78 12.12 20.92
N HIS A 108 -15.00 11.82 19.88
CA HIS A 108 -15.29 10.74 18.94
C HIS A 108 -14.78 9.41 19.49
N ARG A 109 -15.61 8.37 19.42
CA ARG A 109 -15.31 7.03 19.94
C ARG A 109 -15.25 6.01 18.81
N GLU A 110 -14.99 4.76 19.16
CA GLU A 110 -14.96 3.64 18.20
C GLU A 110 -16.34 3.31 17.62
N ALA A 111 -17.41 3.72 18.30
CA ALA A 111 -18.80 3.57 17.87
C ALA A 111 -19.58 4.87 18.05
N ASN A 112 -20.68 5.00 17.31
CA ASN A 112 -21.57 6.16 17.41
C ASN A 112 -22.11 6.31 18.84
N THR A 113 -22.06 7.53 19.35
CA THR A 113 -22.66 7.85 20.65
C THR A 113 -24.20 7.89 20.48
N PRO A 114 -25.00 7.19 21.29
CA PRO A 114 -26.46 7.20 21.15
C PRO A 114 -27.07 8.58 21.43
N GLY A 115 -28.09 8.96 20.65
CA GLY A 115 -28.84 10.21 20.83
C GLY A 115 -28.78 11.12 19.61
N PRO A 116 -29.63 12.16 19.56
CA PRO A 116 -29.57 13.16 18.50
C PRO A 116 -28.36 14.08 18.67
N ASN A 117 -27.76 14.50 17.56
CA ASN A 117 -26.65 15.47 17.51
C ASN A 117 -25.41 15.07 18.34
N THR A 118 -25.19 13.77 18.49
CA THR A 118 -24.03 13.23 19.20
C THR A 118 -22.86 13.01 18.24
N PRO A 119 -21.62 12.99 18.77
CA PRO A 119 -20.45 12.72 17.94
C PRO A 119 -20.54 11.35 17.26
N PRO A 120 -20.28 11.26 15.94
CA PRO A 120 -20.12 9.99 15.26
C PRO A 120 -18.88 9.26 15.79
N GLY A 121 -18.85 7.95 15.58
CA GLY A 121 -17.71 7.12 15.94
C GLY A 121 -17.35 6.12 14.86
N ALA A 122 -16.06 5.80 14.81
CA ALA A 122 -15.48 4.75 13.98
C ALA A 122 -14.14 4.33 14.59
N LEU A 123 -13.70 3.12 14.29
CA LEU A 123 -12.38 2.64 14.70
C LEU A 123 -11.29 3.56 14.12
N ASN A 124 -10.30 3.91 14.96
CA ASN A 124 -9.17 4.75 14.56
C ASN A 124 -9.61 6.10 13.95
N TRP A 125 -10.52 6.82 14.62
CA TRP A 125 -11.02 8.11 14.17
C TRP A 125 -9.92 9.18 14.06
N HIS A 126 -9.56 9.57 12.84
CA HIS A 126 -8.62 10.67 12.57
C HIS A 126 -8.80 11.21 11.15
N MET A 127 -8.31 12.44 10.93
CA MET A 127 -8.15 12.99 9.59
C MET A 127 -6.86 12.47 8.93
N PRO A 128 -6.68 12.62 7.61
CA PRO A 128 -5.38 12.41 6.98
C PRO A 128 -4.31 13.29 7.66
N PRO A 129 -3.07 12.80 7.83
CA PRO A 129 -1.95 13.58 8.37
C PRO A 129 -1.71 14.89 7.62
N ALA A 130 -1.08 15.87 8.28
CA ALA A 130 -0.89 17.20 7.70
C ALA A 130 0.11 17.23 6.54
N ASP A 131 1.05 16.29 6.51
CA ASP A 131 2.05 16.11 5.44
C ASP A 131 1.51 15.30 4.24
N MET A 132 0.37 14.63 4.40
CA MET A 132 -0.32 13.88 3.33
C MET A 132 -1.83 14.18 3.36
N LYS A 133 -2.18 15.44 3.10
CA LYS A 133 -3.58 15.84 2.98
C LYS A 133 -4.20 15.20 1.73
N MET A 134 -5.17 14.31 1.93
CA MET A 134 -6.06 13.87 0.86
C MET A 134 -7.21 14.87 0.78
N VAL A 135 -7.18 15.83 -0.14
CA VAL A 135 -8.21 16.89 -0.23
C VAL A 135 -9.22 16.53 -1.31
N PHE A 136 -10.50 16.46 -0.94
CA PHE A 136 -11.62 16.25 -1.88
C PHE A 136 -12.54 17.46 -2.00
N GLN A 137 -12.36 18.47 -1.15
CA GLN A 137 -13.09 19.72 -1.28
C GLN A 137 -12.67 20.45 -2.57
N GLY A 138 -13.63 20.70 -3.47
CA GLY A 138 -13.45 21.38 -4.75
C GLY A 138 -14.72 22.04 -5.24
#